data_AF-A0AAV0D4B5-F1
#
_entry.id   AF-A0AAV0D4B5-F1
#
_cell.length_a   1.000
_cell.length_b   1.000
_cell.length_c   1.000
_cell.angle_alpha   90.00
_cell.angle_beta   90.00
_cell.angle_gamma   90.00
#
_symmetry.space_group_name_H-M   'P 1'
#
loop_
_entity.id
_entity.type
_entity.pdbx_description
1 polymer ?
#
loop_
_entity_poly.entity_id
_entity_poly.type
_entity_poly.pdbx_seq_one_letter_code
_entity_poly.pdbx_strand_id
1 'polypeptide(L)'
;MALYRARMTSSPLFQLISRSLSYKVASQSVGPAASSAVQEMTNPTFTVDVTSQIGASMPLKMMRIGTLIHNLEMRPGQGPKLVRGWGTVAKIMTEPRSESSRYCEIKLPSGDKKMIDVRCWATIGRAPNAEHASKKLYKAGQNRWRGIRPTVRGVAMNPVDHPHGGGEGKSKSSGSHGKVSRTPWGKPTKCGYKTGRLKRKN
;
A
#
# COMPACT_ATOMS: atom_id res chain seq x y z
N MET A 1 4.70 -23.48 -15.63
CA MET A 1 5.93 -22.67 -15.43
C MET A 1 5.60 -21.35 -14.75
N ALA A 2 5.30 -21.41 -13.46
CA ALA A 2 4.82 -20.27 -12.68
C ALA A 2 5.51 -20.26 -11.32
N LEU A 3 6.77 -19.80 -11.27
CA LEU A 3 7.49 -19.58 -10.02
C LEU A 3 8.40 -18.34 -10.15
N TYR A 4 8.41 -17.54 -9.09
CA TYR A 4 9.26 -16.38 -8.83
C TYR A 4 9.03 -15.10 -9.66
N ARG A 5 8.04 -14.30 -9.23
CA ARG A 5 8.17 -12.83 -9.22
C ARG A 5 8.31 -12.36 -7.79
N ALA A 6 9.51 -12.48 -7.23
CA ALA A 6 9.89 -11.71 -6.06
C ALA A 6 9.89 -10.23 -6.48
N ARG A 7 8.93 -9.44 -5.99
CA ARG A 7 9.10 -7.98 -5.98
C ARG A 7 10.27 -7.75 -5.04
N MET A 8 11.37 -7.20 -5.56
CA MET A 8 12.52 -6.81 -4.76
C MET A 8 12.06 -5.75 -3.76
N THR A 9 11.64 -6.22 -2.60
CA THR A 9 11.64 -5.44 -1.38
C THR A 9 13.11 -5.25 -1.05
N SER A 10 13.57 -4.01 -1.03
CA SER A 10 14.68 -3.63 -0.16
C SER A 10 14.20 -3.84 1.28
N SER A 11 14.09 -5.11 1.67
CA SER A 11 13.61 -5.52 2.97
C SER A 11 14.80 -5.46 3.92
N PRO A 12 14.72 -4.72 5.03
CA PRO A 12 15.74 -4.77 6.08
C PRO A 12 15.94 -6.22 6.62
N LEU A 13 14.98 -7.11 6.35
CA LEU A 13 15.09 -8.57 6.54
C LEU A 13 16.28 -9.22 5.83
N PHE A 14 16.71 -8.76 4.65
CA PHE A 14 17.88 -9.35 3.99
C PHE A 14 19.20 -8.93 4.66
N GLN A 15 19.23 -7.75 5.27
CA GLN A 15 20.36 -7.27 6.08
C GLN A 15 20.37 -7.87 7.51
N LEU A 16 19.21 -8.29 8.04
CA LEU A 16 19.09 -9.00 9.30
C LEU A 16 19.45 -10.49 9.18
N ILE A 17 19.10 -11.13 8.07
CA ILE A 17 19.45 -12.54 7.81
C ILE A 17 20.98 -12.72 7.64
N SER A 18 21.68 -11.73 7.10
CA SER A 18 23.15 -11.72 7.00
C SER A 18 23.87 -11.36 8.30
N ARG A 19 23.15 -11.05 9.39
CA ARG A 19 23.71 -10.76 10.73
C ARG A 19 23.37 -11.87 11.74
N SER A 20 23.29 -13.10 11.27
CA SER A 20 23.26 -14.30 12.12
C SER A 20 24.69 -14.69 12.54
N LEU A 21 25.30 -13.90 13.44
CA LEU A 21 26.40 -14.42 14.25
C LEU A 21 26.30 -13.85 15.68
N SER A 22 25.87 -14.74 16.57
CA SER A 22 26.24 -14.86 17.98
C SER A 22 26.50 -13.59 18.78
N TYR A 23 25.55 -13.26 19.65
CA TYR A 23 25.87 -13.06 21.07
C TYR A 23 24.80 -13.75 21.92
N LYS A 24 25.15 -14.97 22.37
CA LYS A 24 24.62 -15.53 23.61
C LYS A 24 25.13 -14.63 24.74
N VAL A 25 24.25 -13.93 25.45
CA VAL A 25 24.61 -13.37 26.76
C VAL A 25 24.49 -14.52 27.75
N ALA A 26 25.64 -15.06 28.14
CA ALA A 26 25.78 -16.07 29.16
C ALA A 26 25.42 -15.48 30.53
N SER A 27 24.56 -16.19 31.25
CA SER A 27 24.41 -16.09 32.69
C SER A 27 25.71 -16.55 33.36
N GLN A 28 26.42 -15.66 34.04
CA GLN A 28 27.41 -16.03 35.06
C GLN A 28 27.06 -15.33 36.37
N SER A 29 27.05 -16.13 37.43
CA SER A 29 26.75 -15.77 38.79
C SER A 29 28.04 -15.54 39.60
N VAL A 30 27.89 -14.73 40.66
CA VAL A 30 28.65 -14.62 41.92
C VAL A 30 29.77 -13.56 42.01
N GLY A 31 29.56 -12.62 42.94
CA GLY A 31 30.57 -11.76 43.59
C GLY A 31 29.93 -10.54 44.30
N PRO A 32 29.92 -10.44 45.65
CA PRO A 32 29.11 -9.46 46.38
C PRO A 32 29.92 -8.21 46.78
N ALA A 33 29.46 -7.01 46.42
CA ALA A 33 29.86 -5.78 47.09
C ALA A 33 28.88 -4.63 46.79
N ALA A 34 28.50 -3.93 47.87
CA ALA A 34 27.91 -2.59 47.91
C ALA A 34 26.48 -2.41 47.37
N SER A 35 25.55 -2.66 48.29
CA SER A 35 24.29 -1.94 48.43
C SER A 35 24.43 -0.42 48.26
N SER A 36 23.96 0.13 47.14
CA SER A 36 23.40 1.50 47.04
C SER A 36 22.92 1.83 45.62
N ALA A 37 21.90 1.13 45.11
CA ALA A 37 21.10 1.62 43.97
C ALA A 37 19.78 0.85 43.80
N VAL A 38 19.20 0.32 44.89
CA VAL A 38 17.79 -0.12 44.90
C VAL A 38 16.92 1.13 45.03
N GLN A 39 17.09 2.10 44.13
CA GLN A 39 16.29 3.32 44.08
C GLN A 39 16.55 4.17 42.82
N GLU A 40 16.57 3.57 41.64
CA GLU A 40 16.19 4.32 40.44
C GLU A 40 14.79 3.90 40.02
N MET A 41 13.85 4.51 40.75
CA MET A 41 12.57 5.01 40.27
C MET A 41 12.00 4.36 39.01
N THR A 42 10.95 3.58 39.26
CA THR A 42 9.67 3.68 38.57
C THR A 42 9.42 5.09 38.00
N ASN A 43 9.90 5.35 36.79
CA ASN A 43 9.37 6.41 35.94
C ASN A 43 8.18 5.79 35.19
N PRO A 44 6.91 5.98 35.60
CA PRO A 44 5.77 5.55 34.80
C PRO A 44 5.63 6.34 33.48
N THR A 45 6.58 7.23 33.17
CA THR A 45 6.51 8.26 32.12
C THR A 45 7.59 8.18 31.05
N PHE A 46 8.20 7.00 30.84
CA PHE A 46 8.86 6.69 29.56
C PHE A 46 8.68 5.22 29.19
N THR A 47 7.45 4.70 29.31
CA THR A 47 7.10 3.50 28.56
C THR A 47 7.01 3.92 27.10
N VAL A 48 7.93 3.46 26.26
CA VAL A 48 7.88 3.75 24.82
C VAL A 48 6.56 3.20 24.29
N ASP A 49 5.61 4.07 23.99
CA ASP A 49 4.30 3.64 23.54
C ASP A 49 4.45 2.98 22.16
N VAL A 50 4.32 1.66 22.14
CA VAL A 50 4.42 0.84 20.93
C VAL A 50 3.41 1.31 19.87
N THR A 51 2.29 1.91 20.28
CA THR A 51 1.27 2.46 19.38
C THR A 51 1.71 3.71 18.62
N SER A 52 2.86 4.29 18.98
CA SER A 52 3.46 5.46 18.34
C SER A 52 4.74 5.15 17.58
N GLN A 53 5.26 3.92 17.65
CA GLN A 53 6.49 3.54 16.95
C GLN A 53 6.23 3.28 15.45
N ILE A 54 6.96 3.99 14.60
CA ILE A 54 6.88 3.81 13.14
C ILE A 54 7.48 2.44 12.77
N GLY A 55 6.78 1.69 11.92
CA GLY A 55 7.20 0.36 11.48
C GLY A 55 6.69 -0.79 12.35
N ALA A 56 6.14 -0.52 13.53
CA ALA A 56 5.47 -1.53 14.34
C ALA A 56 4.17 -2.00 13.65
N SER A 57 3.89 -3.31 13.72
CA SER A 57 2.66 -3.90 13.20
C SER A 57 1.81 -4.48 14.33
N MET A 58 0.54 -4.12 14.35
CA MET A 58 -0.41 -4.51 15.39
C MET A 58 -1.84 -4.54 14.83
N PRO A 59 -2.79 -5.19 15.51
CA PRO A 59 -4.20 -5.12 15.13
C PRO A 59 -4.75 -3.69 15.29
N LEU A 60 -5.72 -3.33 14.45
CA LEU A 60 -6.36 -2.01 14.49
C LEU A 60 -6.93 -1.66 15.87
N LYS A 61 -7.39 -2.66 16.65
CA LYS A 61 -7.86 -2.50 18.03
C LYS A 61 -6.90 -1.72 18.93
N MET A 62 -5.60 -1.90 18.72
CA MET A 62 -4.55 -1.34 19.56
C MET A 62 -4.06 0.02 19.08
N MET A 63 -4.41 0.44 17.87
CA MET A 63 -3.95 1.70 17.29
C MET A 63 -4.80 2.88 17.75
N ARG A 64 -4.18 4.06 17.84
CA ARG A 64 -4.88 5.31 18.16
C ARG A 64 -5.59 5.88 16.93
N ILE A 65 -6.66 6.64 17.15
CA ILE A 65 -7.29 7.44 16.09
C ILE A 65 -6.29 8.41 15.47
N GLY A 66 -6.43 8.66 14.17
CA GLY A 66 -5.59 9.59 13.43
C GLY A 66 -4.20 9.08 13.07
N THR A 67 -3.81 7.89 13.55
CA THR A 67 -2.54 7.25 13.16
C THR A 67 -2.48 7.01 11.66
N LEU A 68 -1.28 7.21 11.12
CA LEU A 68 -0.95 6.92 9.73
C LEU A 68 -0.52 5.47 9.61
N ILE A 69 -1.09 4.73 8.65
CA ILE A 69 -0.89 3.30 8.51
C ILE A 69 -0.70 2.88 7.04
N HIS A 70 -0.02 1.76 6.84
CA HIS A 70 0.14 1.07 5.56
C HIS A 70 0.10 -0.46 5.76
N ASN A 71 0.16 -1.24 4.68
CA ASN A 71 0.04 -2.71 4.73
C ASN A 71 -1.21 -3.19 5.48
N LEU A 72 -2.37 -2.76 5.00
CA LEU A 72 -3.66 -3.04 5.62
C LEU A 72 -4.25 -4.37 5.15
N GLU A 73 -4.73 -5.19 6.08
CA GLU A 73 -5.53 -6.36 5.76
C GLU A 73 -6.96 -5.98 5.33
N MET A 74 -7.58 -6.82 4.51
CA MET A 74 -9.00 -6.66 4.16
C MET A 74 -9.91 -7.48 5.06
N ARG A 75 -9.40 -8.60 5.58
CA ARG A 75 -10.04 -9.52 6.53
C ARG A 75 -8.97 -10.02 7.49
N PRO A 76 -9.30 -10.33 8.75
CA PRO A 76 -8.32 -10.75 9.74
C PRO A 76 -7.60 -12.03 9.27
N GLY A 77 -6.28 -12.02 9.34
CA GLY A 77 -5.43 -13.18 9.00
C GLY A 77 -5.29 -13.46 7.50
N GLN A 78 -5.82 -12.58 6.64
CA GLN A 78 -5.69 -12.73 5.18
C GLN A 78 -4.35 -12.19 4.65
N GLY A 79 -3.58 -11.51 5.49
CA GLY A 79 -2.40 -10.76 5.10
C GLY A 79 -2.74 -9.42 4.44
N PRO A 80 -1.75 -8.52 4.34
CA PRO A 80 -1.96 -7.16 3.87
C PRO A 80 -2.27 -7.13 2.38
N LYS A 81 -3.39 -6.50 2.01
CA LYS A 81 -3.85 -6.35 0.62
C LYS A 81 -3.99 -4.90 0.20
N LEU A 82 -4.35 -4.03 1.14
CA LEU A 82 -4.57 -2.61 0.93
C LEU A 82 -3.31 -1.80 1.28
N VAL A 83 -3.15 -0.63 0.64
CA VAL A 83 -2.11 0.36 0.96
C VAL A 83 -0.69 -0.23 0.94
N ARG A 84 -0.32 -0.81 -0.21
CA ARG A 84 1.00 -1.41 -0.46
C ARG A 84 1.84 -0.67 -1.51
N GLY A 85 1.33 0.45 -2.03
CA GLY A 85 2.06 1.26 -3.01
C GLY A 85 3.19 2.03 -2.33
N TRP A 86 4.29 2.26 -3.06
CA TRP A 86 5.39 3.11 -2.59
C TRP A 86 4.86 4.48 -2.14
N GLY A 87 5.29 4.96 -0.98
CA GLY A 87 4.84 6.24 -0.41
C GLY A 87 3.35 6.34 -0.03
N THR A 88 2.54 5.29 -0.20
CA THR A 88 1.11 5.34 0.13
C THR A 88 0.85 5.28 1.63
N VAL A 89 -0.23 5.92 2.06
CA VAL A 89 -0.64 6.03 3.45
C VAL A 89 -2.16 6.00 3.56
N ALA A 90 -2.68 5.41 4.62
CA ALA A 90 -4.06 5.51 5.07
C ALA A 90 -4.11 6.11 6.48
N LYS A 91 -5.29 6.58 6.89
CA LYS A 91 -5.50 7.19 8.20
C LYS A 91 -6.68 6.56 8.91
N ILE A 92 -6.51 6.26 10.20
CA ILE A 92 -7.61 5.82 11.08
C ILE A 92 -8.52 7.03 11.37
N MET A 93 -9.80 6.92 11.03
CA MET A 93 -10.78 8.00 11.24
C MET A 93 -11.65 7.79 12.47
N THR A 94 -11.95 6.54 12.82
CA THR A 94 -12.78 6.20 13.99
C THR A 94 -11.93 5.49 15.04
N GLU A 95 -12.21 5.77 16.31
CA GLU A 95 -11.56 5.09 17.43
C GLU A 95 -11.88 3.59 17.45
N PRO A 96 -10.85 2.73 17.39
CA PRO A 96 -11.04 1.27 17.36
C PRO A 96 -11.26 0.65 18.75
N ARG A 97 -11.14 1.45 19.83
CA ARG A 97 -11.30 1.03 21.23
C ARG A 97 -12.72 1.25 21.78
N SER A 98 -13.60 1.93 21.04
CA SER A 98 -15.01 2.03 21.43
C SER A 98 -15.65 0.65 21.34
N GLU A 99 -16.09 0.11 22.49
CA GLU A 99 -16.61 -1.27 22.64
C GLU A 99 -17.83 -1.56 21.75
N SER A 100 -18.46 -0.54 21.18
CA SER A 100 -19.65 -0.65 20.35
C SER A 100 -19.39 -1.00 18.88
N SER A 101 -18.16 -0.87 18.35
CA SER A 101 -17.92 -1.08 16.90
C SER A 101 -16.96 -2.22 16.58
N ARG A 102 -17.48 -3.24 15.89
CA ARG A 102 -16.68 -4.34 15.32
C ARG A 102 -15.78 -3.89 14.16
N TYR A 103 -16.02 -2.70 13.62
CA TYR A 103 -15.34 -2.14 12.45
C TYR A 103 -14.72 -0.78 12.74
N CYS A 104 -13.59 -0.52 12.12
CA CYS A 104 -12.90 0.76 12.12
C CYS A 104 -13.06 1.42 10.74
N GLU A 105 -13.42 2.71 10.73
CA GLU A 105 -13.44 3.50 9.50
C GLU A 105 -12.01 3.99 9.19
N ILE A 106 -11.52 3.61 8.01
CA ILE A 106 -10.19 3.98 7.53
C ILE A 106 -10.31 4.79 6.25
N LYS A 107 -9.64 5.95 6.21
CA LYS A 107 -9.49 6.74 4.99
C LYS A 107 -8.34 6.17 4.16
N LEU A 108 -8.67 5.65 2.98
CA LEU A 108 -7.73 5.08 2.03
C LEU A 108 -7.01 6.18 1.22
N PRO A 109 -5.86 5.87 0.59
CA PRO A 109 -5.17 6.80 -0.31
C PRO A 109 -5.99 7.18 -1.55
N SER A 110 -7.03 6.41 -1.91
CA SER A 110 -7.98 6.80 -2.96
C SER A 110 -8.87 7.99 -2.57
N GLY A 111 -8.93 8.34 -1.28
CA GLY A 111 -9.85 9.31 -0.71
C GLY A 111 -11.11 8.68 -0.13
N ASP A 112 -11.43 7.43 -0.50
CA ASP A 112 -12.59 6.70 0.00
C ASP A 112 -12.41 6.31 1.47
N LYS A 113 -13.53 6.30 2.22
CA LYS A 113 -13.58 5.75 3.56
C LYS A 113 -14.10 4.32 3.50
N LYS A 114 -13.47 3.42 4.25
CA LYS A 114 -13.82 1.99 4.25
C LYS A 114 -13.88 1.44 5.65
N MET A 115 -14.92 0.65 5.92
CA MET A 115 -15.06 -0.10 7.17
C MET A 115 -14.22 -1.38 7.11
N ILE A 116 -13.32 -1.56 8.08
CA ILE A 116 -12.43 -2.73 8.19
C ILE A 116 -12.57 -3.33 9.58
N ASP A 117 -12.58 -4.66 9.70
CA ASP A 117 -12.70 -5.35 11.00
C ASP A 117 -11.54 -4.94 11.92
N VAL A 118 -11.84 -4.61 13.16
CA VAL A 118 -10.88 -4.13 14.18
C VAL A 118 -9.77 -5.15 14.48
N ARG A 119 -9.99 -6.43 14.17
CA ARG A 119 -8.98 -7.50 14.30
C ARG A 119 -7.95 -7.53 13.16
N CYS A 120 -8.16 -6.78 12.08
CA CYS A 120 -7.23 -6.71 10.96
C CYS A 120 -5.90 -6.09 11.39
N TRP A 121 -4.82 -6.55 10.79
CA TRP A 121 -3.49 -6.01 11.03
C TRP A 121 -3.16 -4.83 10.11
N ALA A 122 -2.33 -3.93 10.64
CA ALA A 122 -1.75 -2.82 9.91
C ALA A 122 -0.34 -2.52 10.42
N THR A 123 0.44 -1.78 9.64
CA THR A 123 1.76 -1.29 10.05
C THR A 123 1.72 0.24 10.20
N ILE A 124 2.25 0.75 11.30
CA ILE A 124 2.29 2.19 11.59
C ILE A 124 3.28 2.89 10.65
N GLY A 125 2.88 4.04 10.15
CA GLY A 125 3.66 4.91 9.28
C GLY A 125 3.26 4.79 7.81
N ARG A 126 4.11 5.37 6.95
CA ARG A 126 3.94 5.41 5.49
C ARG A 126 4.74 4.30 4.83
N ALA A 127 4.27 3.79 3.70
CA ALA A 127 5.06 2.88 2.89
C ALA A 127 6.40 3.53 2.47
N PRO A 128 7.49 2.77 2.36
CA PRO A 128 8.80 3.32 2.06
C PRO A 128 8.86 4.00 0.68
N ASN A 129 9.95 4.71 0.41
CA ASN A 129 10.28 5.29 -0.90
C ASN A 129 9.18 6.20 -1.48
N ALA A 130 8.88 7.30 -0.80
CA ALA A 130 7.90 8.27 -1.26
C ALA A 130 8.32 8.98 -2.57
N GLU A 131 9.62 9.09 -2.83
CA GLU A 131 10.19 9.75 -4.02
C GLU A 131 10.02 8.95 -5.31
N HIS A 132 9.59 7.69 -5.22
CA HIS A 132 9.35 6.84 -6.39
C HIS A 132 8.40 7.50 -7.41
N ALA A 133 7.45 8.34 -6.96
CA ALA A 133 6.53 9.07 -7.83
C ALA A 133 7.22 10.16 -8.67
N SER A 134 8.27 10.79 -8.14
CA SER A 134 9.00 11.89 -8.79
C SER A 134 10.03 11.40 -9.81
N LYS A 135 10.38 10.11 -9.80
CA LYS A 135 11.40 9.52 -10.66
C LYS A 135 10.94 9.44 -12.13
N LYS A 136 11.49 10.32 -12.97
CA LYS A 136 11.27 10.32 -14.43
C LYS A 136 12.18 9.29 -15.11
N LEU A 137 11.66 8.66 -16.17
CA LEU A 137 12.45 7.80 -17.06
C LEU A 137 13.06 8.66 -18.16
N TYR A 138 14.33 8.39 -18.50
CA TYR A 138 15.09 9.18 -19.47
C TYR A 138 15.16 8.53 -20.85
N LYS A 139 14.91 7.22 -20.98
CA LYS A 139 14.89 6.51 -22.26
C LYS A 139 13.77 5.47 -22.35
N ALA A 140 13.30 5.23 -23.57
CA ALA A 140 12.27 4.21 -23.85
C ALA A 140 12.67 2.80 -23.38
N GLY A 141 13.96 2.45 -23.46
CA GLY A 141 14.49 1.15 -23.02
C GLY A 141 14.24 0.83 -21.53
N GLN A 142 14.15 1.84 -20.67
CA GLN A 142 13.86 1.61 -19.24
C GLN A 142 12.46 1.02 -19.00
N ASN A 143 11.48 1.38 -19.85
CA ASN A 143 10.16 0.75 -19.81
C ASN A 143 10.24 -0.74 -20.19
N ARG A 144 11.11 -1.07 -21.15
CA ARG A 144 11.31 -2.46 -21.58
C ARG A 144 11.94 -3.31 -20.47
N TRP A 145 12.92 -2.78 -19.74
CA TRP A 145 13.51 -3.47 -18.58
C TRP A 145 12.50 -3.73 -17.45
N ARG A 146 11.47 -2.88 -17.33
CA ARG A 146 10.35 -3.08 -16.39
C ARG A 146 9.29 -4.07 -16.89
N GLY A 147 9.48 -4.66 -18.08
CA GLY A 147 8.53 -5.60 -18.69
C GLY A 147 7.33 -4.94 -19.37
N ILE A 148 7.35 -3.62 -19.59
CA ILE A 148 6.26 -2.88 -20.25
C ILE A 148 6.55 -2.86 -21.76
N ARG A 149 5.59 -3.34 -22.56
CA ARG A 149 5.65 -3.32 -24.03
C ARG A 149 5.11 -1.97 -24.56
N PRO A 150 5.56 -1.52 -25.75
CA PRO A 150 4.99 -0.33 -26.38
C PRO A 150 3.49 -0.52 -26.64
N THR A 151 2.70 0.52 -26.39
CA THR A 151 1.25 0.53 -26.63
C THR A 151 0.94 1.39 -27.85
N VAL A 152 0.14 0.85 -28.78
CA VAL A 152 -0.31 1.57 -29.98
C VAL A 152 -1.59 2.33 -29.65
N ARG A 153 -1.68 3.59 -30.09
CA ARG A 153 -2.89 4.41 -29.90
C ARG A 153 -3.98 3.94 -30.86
N GLY A 154 -5.23 3.91 -30.41
CA GLY A 154 -6.37 3.50 -31.25
C GLY A 154 -6.56 4.32 -32.54
N VAL A 155 -6.13 5.59 -32.54
CA VAL A 155 -6.17 6.47 -33.73
C VAL A 155 -5.19 6.04 -34.83
N ALA A 156 -4.14 5.28 -34.49
CA ALA A 156 -3.18 4.77 -35.46
C ALA A 156 -3.60 3.40 -36.04
N MET A 157 -4.76 2.88 -35.64
CA MET A 157 -5.25 1.56 -36.04
C MET A 157 -6.29 1.66 -37.14
N ASN A 158 -6.63 0.53 -37.75
CA ASN A 158 -7.72 0.43 -38.71
C ASN A 158 -9.08 0.45 -38.00
N PRO A 159 -10.17 0.81 -38.70
CA PRO A 159 -11.51 0.86 -38.10
C PRO A 159 -12.01 -0.50 -37.61
N VAL A 160 -11.46 -1.60 -38.14
CA VAL A 160 -11.74 -2.97 -37.67
C VAL A 160 -11.13 -3.27 -36.30
N ASP A 161 -9.97 -2.71 -35.99
CA ASP A 161 -9.21 -3.03 -34.77
C ASP A 161 -9.63 -2.16 -33.58
N HIS A 162 -10.01 -0.91 -33.84
CA HIS A 162 -10.34 0.04 -32.80
C HIS A 162 -11.50 0.96 -33.19
N PRO A 163 -12.40 1.30 -32.26
CA PRO A 163 -13.46 2.30 -32.48
C PRO A 163 -12.98 3.73 -32.83
N HIS A 164 -11.67 3.98 -32.83
CA HIS A 164 -11.06 5.27 -33.17
C HIS A 164 -10.19 5.17 -34.43
N GLY A 165 -10.13 3.98 -35.04
CA GLY A 165 -9.30 3.74 -36.21
C GLY A 165 -9.97 4.20 -37.50
N GLY A 166 -9.15 4.32 -38.55
CA GLY A 166 -9.57 4.77 -39.88
C GLY A 166 -9.69 6.29 -40.03
N GLY A 167 -10.31 6.69 -41.15
CA GLY A 167 -10.34 8.08 -41.60
C GLY A 167 -9.09 8.48 -42.38
N GLU A 168 -9.19 9.58 -43.11
CA GLU A 168 -8.05 10.16 -43.82
C GLU A 168 -7.22 11.03 -42.87
N GLY A 169 -5.90 10.87 -42.88
CA GLY A 169 -5.01 11.55 -41.96
C GLY A 169 -5.22 11.18 -40.50
N LYS A 170 -4.94 12.11 -39.58
CA LYS A 170 -5.07 11.89 -38.12
C LYS A 170 -6.41 12.41 -37.62
N SER A 171 -7.45 11.57 -37.64
CA SER A 171 -8.74 11.89 -37.03
C SER A 171 -8.97 11.13 -35.72
N LYS A 172 -9.60 11.78 -34.74
CA LYS A 172 -10.00 11.12 -33.48
C LYS A 172 -11.31 10.32 -33.61
N SER A 173 -12.06 10.56 -34.68
CA SER A 173 -13.40 10.00 -34.89
C SER A 173 -13.59 9.77 -36.38
N SER A 174 -13.95 8.54 -36.79
CA SER A 174 -14.56 8.33 -38.10
C SER A 174 -15.84 9.16 -38.15
N GLY A 175 -15.95 10.08 -39.12
CA GLY A 175 -16.84 11.25 -39.14
C GLY A 175 -18.36 11.05 -39.03
N SER A 176 -18.89 9.88 -38.66
CA SER A 176 -20.34 9.64 -38.55
C SER A 176 -20.88 9.68 -37.11
N HIS A 177 -20.08 9.38 -36.09
CA HIS A 177 -20.54 9.41 -34.70
C HIS A 177 -19.43 9.94 -33.81
N GLY A 178 -19.52 11.21 -33.38
CA GLY A 178 -18.63 11.88 -32.43
C GLY A 178 -18.64 11.20 -31.06
N LYS A 179 -18.04 10.02 -30.98
CA LYS A 179 -18.11 9.14 -29.83
C LYS A 179 -17.05 9.54 -28.82
N VAL A 180 -17.47 9.57 -27.55
CA VAL A 180 -16.58 9.64 -26.37
C VAL A 180 -15.40 8.69 -26.55
N SER A 181 -14.22 9.03 -26.01
CA SER A 181 -13.07 8.11 -26.03
C SER A 181 -13.47 6.73 -25.49
N ARG A 182 -13.22 5.68 -26.26
CA ARG A 182 -13.57 4.28 -25.96
C ARG A 182 -12.35 3.37 -25.88
N THR A 183 -12.53 2.26 -25.18
CA THR A 183 -11.66 1.08 -25.24
C THR A 183 -11.80 0.37 -26.60
N PRO A 184 -10.89 -0.55 -26.95
CA PRO A 184 -11.02 -1.38 -28.15
C PRO A 184 -12.36 -2.14 -28.21
N TRP A 185 -12.92 -2.50 -27.05
CA TRP A 185 -14.22 -3.17 -26.92
C TRP A 185 -15.42 -2.20 -26.81
N GLY A 186 -15.24 -0.92 -27.15
CA GLY A 186 -16.35 0.04 -27.21
C GLY A 186 -16.83 0.62 -25.88
N LYS A 187 -16.29 0.19 -24.73
CA LYS A 187 -16.63 0.80 -23.42
C LYS A 187 -16.07 2.23 -23.32
N PRO A 188 -16.86 3.24 -22.90
CA PRO A 188 -16.37 4.61 -22.71
C PRO A 188 -15.27 4.70 -21.63
N THR A 189 -14.27 5.56 -21.84
CA THR A 189 -13.11 5.75 -20.92
C THR A 189 -13.09 7.12 -20.24
N LYS A 190 -13.90 8.07 -20.69
CA LYS A 190 -13.98 9.45 -20.16
C LYS A 190 -15.40 9.74 -19.66
N CYS A 191 -15.61 10.95 -19.14
CA CYS A 191 -16.92 11.43 -18.64
C CYS A 191 -17.48 10.62 -17.47
N GLY A 192 -16.61 10.05 -16.61
CA GLY A 192 -17.04 9.41 -15.36
C GLY A 192 -17.76 8.07 -15.53
N TYR A 193 -17.57 7.37 -16.66
CA TYR A 193 -18.14 6.03 -16.86
C TYR A 193 -17.67 5.07 -15.75
N LYS A 194 -18.60 4.63 -14.91
CA LYS A 194 -18.34 3.72 -13.79
C LYS A 194 -18.40 2.28 -14.30
N THR A 195 -17.25 1.60 -14.30
CA THR A 195 -17.12 0.21 -14.75
C THR A 195 -17.50 -0.83 -13.68
N GLY A 196 -17.72 -0.39 -12.44
CA GLY A 196 -18.19 -1.24 -11.35
C GLY A 196 -19.63 -1.69 -11.55
N ARG A 197 -19.97 -2.90 -11.05
CA ARG A 197 -21.35 -3.42 -11.09
C ARG A 197 -22.27 -2.44 -10.35
N LEU A 198 -23.40 -2.06 -10.97
CA LEU A 198 -24.35 -1.08 -10.41
C LEU A 198 -24.97 -1.49 -9.06
N LYS A 199 -24.77 -2.73 -8.58
CA LYS A 199 -25.34 -3.24 -7.34
C LYS A 199 -24.28 -3.93 -6.47
N ARG A 200 -23.47 -3.11 -5.80
CA ARG A 200 -22.87 -3.32 -4.47
C ARG A 200 -22.10 -2.05 -4.13
N LYS A 201 -22.78 -1.07 -3.53
CA LYS A 201 -22.08 -0.02 -2.79
C LYS A 201 -21.40 -0.75 -1.61
N ASN A 202 -20.07 -0.80 -1.62
CA ASN A 202 -19.25 -1.36 -0.54
C ASN A 202 -19.20 -0.38 0.63
#